data_AF-A0A0U3PXM3-F1
#
_entry.id   AF-A0A0U3PXM3-F1
#
_cell.length_a   1.000
_cell.length_b   1.000
_cell.length_c   1.000
_cell.angle_alpha   90.00
_cell.angle_beta   90.00
_cell.angle_gamma   90.00
#
_symmetry.space_group_name_H-M   'P 1'
#
loop_
_entity.id
_entity.type
_entity.pdbx_description
1 polymer ?
#
loop_
_entity_poly.entity_id
_entity_poly.type
_entity_poly.pdbx_seq_one_letter_code
_entity_poly.pdbx_strand_id
1 'polypeptide(L)'
;MTTIPDHAHPADPVPNAAPRGYAGHKDDHLSRLHKVEGQVRGITRMVGEDRYCIDVLTQISAVTHALQEVALGLLDDHVRHCVHGAVRADEAEGDAKLDELTLALRRTLRL
;
A
#
# COMPACT_ATOMS: atom_id res chain seq x y z
N MET A 1 -17.53 -12.34 -2.75
CA MET A 1 -16.94 -11.59 -3.88
C MET A 1 -17.35 -10.14 -3.72
N THR A 2 -16.70 -9.43 -2.81
CA THR A 2 -17.02 -8.03 -2.51
C THR A 2 -16.22 -7.18 -3.48
N THR A 3 -16.91 -6.61 -4.47
CA THR A 3 -16.33 -5.67 -5.42
C THR A 3 -15.92 -4.40 -4.68
N ILE A 4 -14.62 -4.09 -4.68
CA ILE A 4 -14.09 -2.79 -4.26
C ILE A 4 -14.62 -1.75 -5.26
N PRO A 5 -15.16 -0.60 -4.82
CA PRO A 5 -15.61 0.45 -5.74
C PRO A 5 -14.43 0.98 -6.55
N ASP A 6 -14.62 1.01 -7.87
CA ASP A 6 -13.66 1.45 -8.88
C ASP A 6 -13.46 2.97 -8.78
N HIS A 7 -12.43 3.38 -8.05
CA HIS A 7 -11.89 4.74 -8.17
C HIS A 7 -11.05 4.82 -9.44
N ALA A 8 -11.70 5.19 -10.55
CA ALA A 8 -11.14 5.72 -11.80
C ALA A 8 -9.82 5.07 -12.31
N HIS A 9 -9.99 4.23 -13.34
CA HIS A 9 -8.95 3.54 -14.09
C HIS A 9 -7.92 4.50 -14.74
N PRO A 10 -6.59 4.30 -14.56
CA PRO A 10 -5.55 5.20 -15.08
C PRO A 10 -5.07 4.94 -16.53
N ALA A 11 -5.86 4.27 -17.38
CA ALA A 11 -5.42 3.95 -18.75
C ALA A 11 -5.62 5.07 -19.78
N ASP A 12 -6.27 6.19 -19.41
CA ASP A 12 -6.35 7.37 -20.27
C ASP A 12 -5.13 8.27 -20.07
N PRO A 13 -4.45 8.71 -21.15
CA PRO A 13 -3.32 9.63 -21.03
C PRO A 13 -3.86 11.01 -20.64
N VAL A 14 -3.83 11.32 -19.34
CA VAL A 14 -4.14 12.66 -18.84
C VAL A 14 -2.96 13.57 -19.18
N PRO A 15 -3.11 14.56 -20.08
CA PRO A 15 -2.05 15.50 -20.37
C PRO A 15 -1.87 16.39 -19.13
N ASN A 16 -0.65 16.43 -18.59
CA ASN A 16 -0.27 17.20 -17.39
C ASN A 16 -0.80 16.68 -16.03
N ALA A 17 -0.66 15.37 -15.78
CA ALA A 17 -0.83 14.83 -14.43
C ALA A 17 0.44 15.02 -13.59
N ALA A 18 0.32 15.68 -12.43
CA ALA A 18 1.38 15.76 -11.43
C ALA A 18 1.99 14.36 -11.16
N PRO A 19 3.31 14.27 -10.87
CA PRO A 19 3.96 12.98 -10.65
C PRO A 19 3.21 12.20 -9.57
N ARG A 20 2.79 10.97 -9.90
CA ARG A 20 2.07 10.12 -8.95
C ARG A 20 2.92 9.98 -7.68
N GLY A 21 2.30 10.10 -6.51
CA GLY A 21 3.04 10.16 -5.24
C GLY A 21 3.99 8.97 -4.97
N TYR A 22 3.81 7.84 -5.65
CA TYR A 22 4.68 6.66 -5.58
C TYR A 22 5.75 6.56 -6.69
N ALA A 23 5.85 7.56 -7.57
CA ALA A 23 6.73 7.50 -8.75
C ALA A 23 8.22 7.43 -8.38
N GLY A 24 8.61 7.89 -7.19
CA GLY A 24 9.98 7.85 -6.69
C GLY A 24 10.49 6.44 -6.32
N HIS A 25 9.62 5.57 -5.82
CA HIS A 25 9.97 4.21 -5.37
C HIS A 25 9.09 3.12 -5.99
N LYS A 26 8.57 3.37 -7.19
CA LYS A 26 7.65 2.47 -7.90
C LYS A 26 8.22 1.05 -8.02
N ASP A 27 9.49 0.91 -8.40
CA ASP A 27 10.11 -0.39 -8.62
C ASP A 27 10.29 -1.18 -7.31
N ASP A 28 10.53 -0.50 -6.19
CA ASP A 28 10.60 -1.12 -4.87
C ASP A 28 9.24 -1.66 -4.43
N HIS A 29 8.17 -0.89 -4.64
CA HIS A 29 6.80 -1.33 -4.36
C HIS A 29 6.41 -2.53 -5.21
N LEU A 30 6.73 -2.50 -6.51
CA LEU A 30 6.49 -3.63 -7.41
C LEU A 30 7.27 -4.88 -6.99
N SER A 31 8.54 -4.72 -6.62
CA SER A 31 9.38 -5.82 -6.13
C SER A 31 8.80 -6.48 -4.88
N ARG A 32 8.30 -5.68 -3.92
CA ARG A 32 7.64 -6.19 -2.71
C ARG A 32 6.32 -6.90 -3.04
N LEU A 33 5.51 -6.33 -3.94
CA LEU A 33 4.26 -6.95 -4.38
C LEU A 33 4.47 -8.28 -5.11
N HIS A 34 5.50 -8.41 -5.95
CA HIS A 34 5.85 -9.67 -6.60
C HIS A 34 6.23 -10.76 -5.58
N LYS A 35 6.92 -10.39 -4.49
CA LYS A 35 7.22 -11.32 -3.39
C LYS A 35 5.95 -11.79 -2.69
N VAL A 36 5.04 -10.86 -2.38
CA VAL A 36 3.72 -11.16 -1.79
C VAL A 36 2.94 -12.13 -2.68
N GLU A 37 2.91 -11.90 -3.99
CA GLU A 37 2.25 -12.80 -4.94
C GLU A 37 2.83 -14.22 -4.87
N GLY A 38 4.17 -14.34 -4.82
CA GLY A 38 4.85 -15.62 -4.63
C GLY A 38 4.47 -16.34 -3.34
N GLN A 39 4.36 -15.59 -2.24
CA GLN A 39 3.93 -16.14 -0.95
C GLN A 39 2.48 -16.64 -0.99
N VAL A 40 1.56 -15.89 -1.62
CA VAL A 40 0.16 -16.30 -1.80
C VAL A 40 0.07 -17.60 -2.61
N ARG A 41 0.82 -17.71 -3.72
CA ARG A 41 0.91 -18.98 -4.49
C ARG A 41 1.46 -20.12 -3.64
N GLY A 42 2.43 -19.84 -2.76
CA GLY A 42 2.95 -20.79 -1.78
C GLY A 42 1.85 -21.29 -0.84
N ILE A 43 1.05 -20.40 -0.26
CA ILE A 43 -0.09 -20.75 0.60
C ILE A 43 -1.08 -21.64 -0.13
N THR A 44 -1.45 -21.31 -1.38
CA THR A 44 -2.34 -22.14 -2.20
C THR A 44 -1.80 -23.57 -2.35
N ARG A 45 -0.49 -23.73 -2.58
CA ARG A 45 0.15 -25.05 -2.63
C ARG A 45 0.10 -25.77 -1.29
N MET A 46 0.40 -25.09 -0.18
CA MET A 46 0.36 -25.69 1.15
C MET A 46 -1.02 -26.24 1.50
N VAL A 47 -2.09 -25.53 1.10
CA VAL A 47 -3.47 -25.99 1.27
C VAL A 47 -3.75 -27.20 0.37
N GLY A 48 -3.33 -27.17 -0.89
CA GLY A 48 -3.49 -28.31 -1.81
C GLY A 48 -2.69 -29.56 -1.42
N GLU A 49 -1.66 -29.40 -0.58
CA GLU A 49 -0.82 -30.47 -0.02
C GLU A 49 -1.28 -30.92 1.38
N ASP A 50 -2.44 -30.45 1.86
CA ASP A 50 -2.98 -30.76 3.19
C ASP A 50 -1.99 -30.50 4.34
N ARG A 51 -1.17 -29.44 4.21
CA ARG A 51 -0.20 -29.08 5.25
C ARG A 51 -0.87 -28.65 6.55
N TYR A 52 -0.12 -28.82 7.64
CA TYR A 52 -0.58 -28.50 8.98
C TYR A 52 -1.12 -27.06 9.07
N CYS A 53 -2.33 -26.92 9.61
CA CYS A 53 -3.06 -25.65 9.59
C CYS A 53 -2.26 -24.50 10.23
N ILE A 54 -1.47 -24.76 11.27
CA ILE A 54 -0.68 -23.72 11.94
C ILE A 54 0.44 -23.19 11.03
N ASP A 55 1.03 -24.03 10.18
CA ASP A 55 2.03 -23.58 9.20
C ASP A 55 1.39 -22.66 8.16
N VAL A 56 0.20 -23.02 7.68
CA VAL A 56 -0.58 -22.22 6.72
C VAL A 56 -0.94 -20.87 7.33
N LEU A 57 -1.45 -20.85 8.57
CA LEU A 57 -1.78 -19.62 9.30
C LEU A 57 -0.55 -18.74 9.57
N THR A 58 0.61 -19.35 9.79
CA THR A 58 1.89 -18.63 9.93
C THR A 58 2.26 -17.93 8.63
N GLN A 59 2.12 -18.60 7.48
CA GLN A 59 2.38 -17.97 6.18
C GLN A 59 1.37 -16.87 5.83
N ILE A 60 0.09 -17.05 6.17
CA ILE A 60 -0.92 -16.01 6.01
C ILE A 60 -0.56 -14.76 6.82
N SER A 61 -0.10 -14.95 8.07
CA SER A 61 0.37 -13.84 8.92
C SER A 61 1.57 -13.12 8.29
N ALA A 62 2.53 -13.88 7.73
CA ALA A 62 3.69 -13.31 7.05
C ALA A 62 3.30 -12.48 5.80
N VAL A 63 2.35 -12.96 5.00
CA VAL A 63 1.81 -12.23 3.85
C VAL A 63 1.10 -10.95 4.28
N THR A 64 0.31 -11.03 5.36
CA THR A 64 -0.41 -9.87 5.90
C THR A 64 0.57 -8.78 6.34
N HIS A 65 1.64 -9.16 7.05
CA HIS A 65 2.71 -8.24 7.44
C HIS A 65 3.42 -7.63 6.22
N ALA A 66 3.75 -8.44 5.22
CA ALA A 66 4.40 -7.94 4.00
C ALA A 66 3.53 -6.90 3.25
N LEU A 67 2.21 -7.10 3.22
CA LEU A 67 1.26 -6.12 2.66
C LEU A 67 1.18 -4.84 3.49
N GLN A 68 1.22 -4.94 4.82
CA GLN A 68 1.27 -3.77 5.71
C GLN A 68 2.52 -2.92 5.44
N GLU A 69 3.67 -3.54 5.26
CA GLU A 69 4.93 -2.85 4.92
C GLU A 69 4.85 -2.11 3.57
N VAL A 70 4.20 -2.70 2.55
CA VAL A 70 3.98 -2.02 1.27
C VAL A 70 3.07 -0.82 1.46
N ALA A 71 1.98 -0.98 2.21
CA ALA A 71 1.04 0.10 2.46
C ALA A 71 1.70 1.27 3.22
N LEU A 72 2.56 0.97 4.21
CA LEU A 72 3.34 1.98 4.93
C LEU A 72 4.35 2.69 4.03
N GLY A 73 5.05 1.96 3.14
CA GLY A 73 5.97 2.56 2.19
C GLY A 73 5.29 3.51 1.20
N LEU A 74 4.14 3.12 0.66
CA LEU A 74 3.33 3.98 -0.22
C LEU A 74 2.82 5.23 0.51
N LEU A 75 2.51 5.08 1.80
CA LEU A 75 2.09 6.19 2.64
C LEU A 75 3.24 7.17 2.90
N ASP A 76 4.43 6.68 3.29
CA ASP A 76 5.63 7.52 3.47
C ASP A 76 5.97 8.29 2.19
N ASP A 77 5.90 7.64 1.03
CA ASP A 77 6.07 8.28 -0.28
C ASP A 77 5.06 9.40 -0.53
N HIS A 78 3.79 9.16 -0.21
CA HIS A 78 2.73 10.16 -0.35
C HIS A 78 2.98 11.36 0.56
N VAL A 79 3.37 11.12 1.81
CA VAL A 79 3.68 12.17 2.79
C VAL A 79 4.86 13.01 2.34
N ARG A 80 5.96 12.38 1.92
CA ARG A 80 7.16 13.09 1.47
C ARG A 80 6.89 13.96 0.26
N HIS A 81 6.04 13.52 -0.67
CA HIS A 81 5.71 14.31 -1.86
C HIS A 81 4.65 15.40 -1.61
N CYS A 82 3.64 15.15 -0.76
CA CYS A 82 2.54 16.09 -0.54
C CYS A 82 2.78 17.08 0.62
N VAL A 83 3.35 16.64 1.74
CA VAL A 83 3.56 17.49 2.94
C VAL A 83 4.80 18.37 2.79
N HIS A 84 5.87 17.86 2.18
CA HIS A 84 7.11 18.63 2.01
C HIS A 84 6.96 19.79 1.00
N GLY A 85 5.96 19.71 0.11
CA GLY A 85 5.52 20.81 -0.75
C GLY A 85 4.61 21.82 -0.03
N ALA A 86 3.67 21.33 0.79
CA ALA A 86 2.66 22.15 1.48
C ALA A 86 3.22 22.95 2.68
N VAL A 87 4.10 22.35 3.50
CA VAL A 87 4.72 23.03 4.67
C VAL A 87 5.61 24.21 4.25
N ARG A 88 6.09 24.24 3.00
CA ARG A 88 6.80 25.38 2.43
C ARG A 88 5.87 26.52 1.98
N ALA A 89 4.56 26.28 1.87
CA ALA A 89 3.57 27.21 1.37
C ALA A 89 2.67 27.77 2.49
N ASP A 90 2.14 26.92 3.39
CA ASP A 90 1.32 27.30 4.55
C ASP A 90 1.31 26.20 5.63
N GLU A 91 1.48 26.59 6.89
CA GLU A 91 1.58 25.69 8.05
C GLU A 91 0.22 25.01 8.35
N ALA A 92 -0.89 25.73 8.18
CA ALA A 92 -2.24 25.20 8.39
C ALA A 92 -2.64 24.14 7.34
N GLU A 93 -2.17 24.31 6.10
CA GLU A 93 -2.36 23.33 5.03
C GLU A 93 -1.51 22.07 5.25
N GLY A 94 -0.32 22.23 5.84
CA GLY A 94 0.52 21.13 6.31
C GLY A 94 -0.17 20.26 7.38
N ASP A 95 -0.75 20.87 8.41
CA ASP A 95 -1.44 20.16 9.49
C ASP A 95 -2.68 19.39 8.99
N ALA A 96 -3.49 19.97 8.10
CA ALA A 96 -4.64 19.28 7.52
C ALA A 96 -4.24 18.03 6.71
N LYS A 97 -3.09 18.07 6.04
CA LYS A 97 -2.53 16.93 5.30
C LYS A 97 -1.99 15.84 6.23
N LEU A 98 -1.44 16.21 7.39
CA LEU A 98 -1.01 15.29 8.44
C LEU A 98 -2.19 14.59 9.14
N ASP A 99 -3.33 15.26 9.27
CA ASP A 99 -4.56 14.66 9.79
C ASP A 99 -5.17 13.63 8.82
N GLU A 100 -5.21 13.93 7.52
CA GLU A 100 -5.62 13.00 6.46
C GLU A 100 -4.74 11.74 6.46
N LEU A 101 -3.43 11.92 6.61
CA LEU A 101 -2.44 10.86 6.78
C LEU A 101 -2.73 9.98 8.00
N THR A 102 -2.98 10.60 9.16
CA THR A 102 -3.25 9.88 10.41
C THR A 102 -4.54 9.04 10.29
N LEU A 103 -5.54 9.56 9.58
CA LEU A 103 -6.78 8.84 9.26
C LEU A 103 -6.55 7.65 8.33
N ALA A 104 -5.72 7.81 7.30
CA ALA A 104 -5.35 6.72 6.39
C ALA A 104 -4.56 5.61 7.11
N LEU A 105 -3.64 5.99 8.00
CA LEU A 105 -2.86 5.07 8.82
C LEU A 105 -3.77 4.20 9.71
N ARG A 106 -4.72 4.83 10.41
CA ARG A 106 -5.70 4.13 11.26
C ARG A 106 -6.53 3.11 10.48
N ARG A 107 -7.01 3.47 9.28
CA ARG A 107 -7.78 2.55 8.42
C ARG A 107 -6.97 1.35 7.96
N THR A 108 -5.71 1.55 7.60
CA THR A 108 -4.84 0.50 7.05
C THR A 108 -4.33 -0.44 8.15
N LEU A 109 -3.96 0.10 9.31
CA LEU A 109 -3.42 -0.70 10.42
C LEU A 109 -4.48 -1.28 11.35
N ARG A 110 -5.78 -0.99 11.11
CA ARG A 110 -6.88 -1.30 12.03
C ARG A 110 -6.57 -0.85 13.47
N LEU A 111 -6.04 0.37 13.60
CA LEU A 111 -5.82 1.06 14.88
C LEU A 111 -7.00 1.95 15.23
#